data_AF-A0A6B9ZNS9-F1
#
_entry.id   AF-A0A6B9ZNS9-F1
#
_cell.length_a   1.000
_cell.length_b   1.000
_cell.length_c   1.000
_cell.angle_alpha   90.00
_cell.angle_beta   90.00
_cell.angle_gamma   90.00
#
_symmetry.space_group_name_H-M   'P 1'
#
loop_
_entity.id
_entity.type
_entity.pdbx_description
1 polymer ?
#
loop_
_entity_poly.entity_id
_entity_poly.type
_entity_poly.pdbx_seq_one_letter_code
_entity_poly.pdbx_strand_id
1 'polypeptide(L)'
;MMIPNNVLYLGFKSSLLEADRKVIYQERIFTYGLSITLLMINTAELLSSREDRYWLRIAKSLMTIVFTYTAGAFIFLLMDTQEYNMYLYARDIPAGSFSCITILMTAVLLLVLQLLSSRLRAMADAACLASYFPSWLRFDR
;
A
#
# COMPACT_ATOMS: atom_id res chain seq x y z
N MET A 1 -10.86 -0.33 -25.34
CA MET A 1 -10.25 -1.63 -25.66
C MET A 1 -10.28 -2.44 -24.36
N MET A 2 -11.21 -3.38 -24.23
CA MET A 2 -11.31 -4.25 -23.06
C MET A 2 -10.07 -5.13 -23.02
N ILE A 3 -9.37 -5.14 -21.87
CA ILE A 3 -8.29 -6.09 -21.64
C ILE A 3 -8.92 -7.49 -21.78
N PRO A 4 -8.44 -8.32 -22.72
CA PRO A 4 -9.07 -9.61 -22.97
C PRO A 4 -9.03 -10.44 -21.68
N ASN A 5 -10.17 -11.04 -21.34
CA ASN A 5 -10.35 -11.85 -20.13
C ASN A 5 -9.23 -12.88 -19.94
N ASN A 6 -8.55 -13.32 -21.00
CA ASN A 6 -7.45 -14.29 -20.96
C ASN A 6 -6.14 -13.76 -20.34
N VAL A 7 -5.95 -12.44 -20.24
CA VAL A 7 -4.79 -11.85 -19.51
C VAL A 7 -5.05 -11.84 -18.00
N LEU A 8 -6.31 -11.76 -17.59
CA LEU A 8 -6.76 -11.96 -16.21
C LEU A 8 -7.00 -13.46 -15.88
N TYR A 9 -7.35 -14.27 -16.89
CA TYR A 9 -7.47 -15.73 -16.89
C TYR A 9 -6.22 -16.38 -17.48
N LEU A 10 -5.05 -16.16 -16.88
CA LEU A 10 -3.94 -17.09 -17.06
C LEU A 10 -4.27 -18.39 -16.31
N GLY A 11 -5.19 -19.17 -16.87
CA GLY A 11 -5.41 -20.61 -16.69
C GLY A 11 -5.42 -21.18 -15.27
N PHE A 12 -6.51 -21.09 -14.51
CA PHE A 12 -6.62 -21.85 -13.26
C PHE A 12 -8.04 -22.36 -12.98
N LYS A 13 -8.26 -23.63 -13.31
CA LYS A 13 -9.36 -24.43 -12.77
C LYS A 13 -8.89 -24.96 -11.41
N SER A 14 -8.92 -24.13 -10.37
CA SER A 14 -8.17 -24.41 -9.14
C SER A 14 -8.85 -25.37 -8.18
N SER A 15 -8.07 -26.32 -7.67
CA SER A 15 -8.42 -27.14 -6.51
C SER A 15 -8.45 -26.29 -5.22
N LEU A 16 -9.16 -26.74 -4.17
CA LEU A 16 -9.23 -26.06 -2.86
C LEU A 16 -7.85 -25.64 -2.31
N LEU A 17 -6.83 -26.47 -2.54
CA LEU A 17 -5.47 -26.23 -2.04
C LEU A 17 -4.73 -25.11 -2.80
N GLU A 18 -5.10 -24.86 -4.06
CA GLU A 18 -4.55 -23.76 -4.86
C GLU A 18 -5.24 -22.43 -4.56
N ALA A 19 -6.53 -22.45 -4.24
CA ALA A 19 -7.27 -21.29 -3.78
C ALA A 19 -6.67 -20.69 -2.49
N ASP A 20 -6.38 -21.53 -1.49
CA ASP A 20 -5.76 -21.07 -0.24
C ASP A 20 -4.38 -20.45 -0.48
N ARG A 21 -3.57 -21.03 -1.36
CA ARG A 21 -2.27 -20.44 -1.72
C ARG A 21 -2.44 -19.08 -2.39
N LYS A 22 -3.41 -18.90 -3.28
CA LYS A 22 -3.68 -17.62 -3.96
C LYS A 22 -4.06 -16.51 -2.98
N VAL A 23 -4.92 -16.81 -2.01
CA VAL A 23 -5.29 -15.88 -0.93
C VAL A 23 -4.05 -15.43 -0.16
N ILE A 24 -3.17 -16.37 0.20
CA ILE A 24 -1.91 -16.08 0.92
C ILE A 24 -0.95 -15.20 0.10
N TYR A 25 -0.95 -15.29 -1.22
CA TYR A 25 -0.12 -14.38 -2.04
C TYR A 25 -0.73 -12.98 -2.13
N GLN A 26 -2.04 -12.88 -2.36
CA GLN A 26 -2.73 -11.59 -2.47
C GLN A 26 -2.70 -10.80 -1.17
N GLU A 27 -2.92 -11.46 -0.02
CA GLU A 27 -2.84 -10.81 1.30
C GLU A 27 -1.46 -10.20 1.54
N ARG A 28 -0.38 -10.92 1.17
CA ARG A 28 1.00 -10.50 1.38
C ARG A 28 1.33 -9.29 0.50
N ILE A 29 0.90 -9.31 -0.75
CA ILE A 29 1.10 -8.19 -1.68
C ILE A 29 0.36 -6.95 -1.16
N PHE A 30 -0.91 -7.08 -0.77
CA PHE A 30 -1.69 -5.95 -0.24
C PHE A 30 -1.16 -5.44 1.10
N THR A 31 -0.72 -6.32 1.99
CA THR A 31 -0.24 -5.91 3.33
C THR A 31 1.16 -5.33 3.27
N TYR A 32 2.13 -6.10 2.78
CA TYR A 32 3.54 -5.69 2.78
C TYR A 32 3.84 -4.71 1.66
N GLY A 33 3.33 -4.96 0.45
CA GLY A 33 3.58 -4.11 -0.72
C GLY A 33 3.04 -2.70 -0.51
N LEU A 34 1.82 -2.56 0.01
CA LEU A 34 1.24 -1.25 0.33
C LEU A 34 2.01 -0.54 1.44
N SER A 35 2.32 -1.23 2.54
CA SER A 35 3.05 -0.64 3.67
C SER A 35 4.44 -0.14 3.27
N ILE A 36 5.18 -0.91 2.46
CA ILE A 36 6.51 -0.53 1.96
C ILE A 36 6.40 0.66 1.00
N THR A 37 5.42 0.63 0.08
CA THR A 37 5.21 1.73 -0.87
C THR A 37 4.86 3.02 -0.16
N LEU A 38 3.97 2.96 0.83
CA LEU A 38 3.64 4.10 1.69
C LEU A 38 4.89 4.57 2.45
N LEU A 39 5.69 3.68 3.03
CA LEU A 39 6.92 4.07 3.73
C LEU A 39 7.87 4.83 2.79
N MET A 40 8.06 4.36 1.56
CA MET A 40 8.91 5.03 0.57
C MET A 40 8.38 6.43 0.23
N ILE A 41 7.06 6.57 -0.04
CA ILE A 41 6.43 7.86 -0.33
C ILE A 41 6.59 8.82 0.85
N ASN A 42 6.32 8.35 2.06
CA ASN A 42 6.43 9.14 3.29
C ASN A 42 7.87 9.55 3.62
N THR A 43 8.86 8.74 3.21
CA THR A 43 10.27 9.06 3.32
C THR A 43 10.65 10.13 2.29
N ALA A 44 10.17 9.99 1.05
CA ALA A 44 10.39 11.00 0.01
C ALA A 44 9.75 12.35 0.38
N GLU A 45 8.52 12.36 0.91
CA GLU A 45 7.84 13.56 1.41
C GLU A 45 8.62 14.19 2.58
N LEU A 46 9.15 13.38 3.51
CA LEU A 46 9.94 13.86 4.65
C LEU A 46 11.21 14.60 4.22
N LEU A 47 11.93 14.01 3.26
CA LEU A 47 13.20 14.51 2.75
C LEU A 47 13.00 15.71 1.84
N SER A 48 11.91 15.72 1.07
CA SER A 48 11.62 16.81 0.15
C SER A 48 10.96 18.02 0.80
N SER A 49 10.23 17.87 1.90
CA SER A 49 9.48 18.98 2.51
C SER A 49 10.28 19.68 3.60
N ARG A 50 10.34 21.01 3.54
CA ARG A 50 10.91 21.86 4.61
C ARG A 50 10.13 21.75 5.93
N GLU A 51 8.81 21.64 5.86
CA GLU A 51 7.95 21.47 7.04
C GLU A 51 7.60 20.00 7.25
N ASP A 52 7.79 19.49 8.47
CA ASP A 52 7.26 18.17 8.83
C ASP A 52 5.86 18.30 9.44
N ARG A 53 4.83 17.87 8.69
CA ARG A 53 3.46 17.74 9.19
C ARG A 53 3.13 16.27 9.48
N TYR A 54 3.73 15.73 10.54
CA TYR A 54 3.59 14.32 10.95
C TYR A 54 2.14 13.81 10.96
N TRP A 55 1.22 14.54 11.60
CA TRP A 55 -0.19 14.14 11.69
C TRP A 55 -0.90 14.07 10.33
N LEU A 56 -0.59 15.02 9.44
CA LEU A 56 -1.15 15.04 8.08
C LEU A 56 -0.66 13.81 7.30
N ARG A 57 0.61 13.45 7.48
CA ARG A 57 1.24 12.32 6.81
C ARG A 57 0.66 10.98 7.26
N ILE A 58 0.41 10.82 8.56
CA ILE A 58 -0.34 9.66 9.09
C ILE A 58 -1.74 9.61 8.48
N ALA A 59 -2.49 10.72 8.52
CA ALA A 59 -3.86 10.76 8.01
C ALA A 59 -3.92 10.39 6.52
N LYS A 60 -3.04 10.94 5.69
CA LYS A 60 -2.91 10.58 4.26
C LYS A 60 -2.63 9.09 4.08
N SER A 61 -1.69 8.55 4.84
CA SER A 61 -1.30 7.13 4.75
C SER A 61 -2.46 6.20 5.14
N LEU A 62 -3.13 6.47 6.26
CA LEU A 62 -4.29 5.71 6.72
C LEU A 62 -5.44 5.75 5.72
N MET A 63 -5.78 6.95 5.21
CA MET A 63 -6.81 7.11 4.19
C MET A 63 -6.44 6.35 2.90
N THR A 64 -5.16 6.34 2.53
CA THR A 64 -4.69 5.59 1.35
C THR A 64 -4.89 4.09 1.53
N ILE A 65 -4.63 3.54 2.73
CA ILE A 65 -4.90 2.13 3.02
C ILE A 65 -6.40 1.83 2.88
N VAL A 66 -7.25 2.64 3.51
CA VAL A 66 -8.71 2.48 3.43
C VAL A 66 -9.20 2.54 1.98
N PHE A 67 -8.75 3.54 1.20
CA PHE A 67 -9.13 3.66 -0.21
C PHE A 67 -8.61 2.50 -1.06
N THR A 68 -7.41 2.00 -0.79
CA THR A 68 -6.84 0.88 -1.56
C THR A 68 -7.62 -0.41 -1.32
N TYR A 69 -7.95 -0.71 -0.07
CA TYR A 69 -8.74 -1.90 0.29
C TYR A 69 -10.19 -1.80 -0.19
N THR A 70 -10.81 -0.62 -0.11
CA THR A 70 -12.19 -0.40 -0.62
C THR A 70 -12.24 -0.44 -2.14
N ALA A 71 -11.27 0.17 -2.84
CA ALA A 71 -11.16 0.08 -4.30
C ALA A 71 -10.93 -1.37 -4.75
N GLY A 72 -10.07 -2.12 -4.04
CA GLY A 72 -9.89 -3.56 -4.26
C GLY A 72 -11.22 -4.30 -4.16
N ALA A 73 -11.95 -4.12 -3.05
CA ALA A 73 -13.26 -4.74 -2.86
C ALA A 73 -14.26 -4.37 -3.97
N PHE A 74 -14.30 -3.10 -4.40
CA PHE A 74 -15.18 -2.64 -5.47
C PHE A 74 -14.85 -3.26 -6.83
N ILE A 75 -13.57 -3.31 -7.21
CA ILE A 75 -13.13 -3.97 -8.44
C ILE A 75 -13.55 -5.43 -8.42
N PHE A 76 -13.38 -6.12 -7.28
CA PHE A 76 -13.80 -7.51 -7.16
C PHE A 76 -15.31 -7.70 -7.27
N LEU A 77 -16.12 -6.83 -6.65
CA LEU A 77 -17.59 -6.86 -6.81
C LEU A 77 -18.01 -6.67 -8.28
N LEU A 78 -17.27 -5.87 -9.05
CA LEU A 78 -17.56 -5.63 -10.47
C LEU A 78 -17.11 -6.76 -11.39
N MET A 79 -16.16 -7.59 -10.99
CA MET A 79 -15.60 -8.64 -11.86
C MET A 79 -16.47 -9.91 -11.93
N ASP A 80 -17.53 -10.04 -11.11
CA ASP A 80 -18.45 -11.20 -11.04
C ASP A 80 -17.72 -12.56 -11.07
N THR A 81 -16.59 -12.65 -10.36
CA THR A 81 -15.77 -13.86 -10.35
C THR A 81 -16.20 -14.82 -9.25
N GLN A 82 -16.32 -16.11 -9.60
CA GLN A 82 -16.54 -17.20 -8.64
C GLN A 82 -15.24 -17.66 -7.94
N GLU A 83 -14.14 -16.90 -8.05
CA GLU A 83 -12.85 -17.30 -7.48
C GLU A 83 -12.75 -17.00 -5.98
N TYR A 84 -12.21 -17.98 -5.23
CA TYR A 84 -11.84 -17.83 -3.83
C TYR A 84 -10.72 -16.79 -3.69
N ASN A 85 -11.01 -15.70 -2.97
CA ASN A 85 -10.08 -14.59 -2.75
C ASN A 85 -10.26 -14.05 -1.31
N MET A 86 -9.28 -13.26 -0.84
CA MET A 86 -9.28 -12.49 0.40
C MET A 86 -10.56 -11.64 0.61
N TYR A 87 -11.35 -11.37 -0.43
CA TYR A 87 -12.60 -10.60 -0.34
C TYR A 87 -13.88 -11.45 -0.32
N LEU A 88 -13.79 -12.77 -0.56
CA LEU A 88 -14.95 -13.63 -0.83
C LEU A 88 -14.94 -14.97 -0.07
N TYR A 89 -14.02 -15.16 0.87
CA TYR A 89 -13.89 -16.39 1.66
C TYR A 89 -15.08 -16.52 2.65
N ALA A 90 -16.23 -16.99 2.16
CA ALA A 90 -17.43 -17.42 2.88
C ALA A 90 -17.59 -16.89 4.33
N ARG A 91 -18.36 -15.79 4.47
CA ARG A 91 -18.96 -15.21 5.69
C ARG A 91 -18.11 -14.43 6.69
N ASP A 92 -16.79 -14.60 6.76
CA ASP A 92 -15.93 -13.76 7.59
C ASP A 92 -14.94 -13.00 6.71
N ILE A 93 -15.14 -11.69 6.49
CA ILE A 93 -14.36 -10.88 5.54
C ILE A 93 -12.90 -10.78 6.02
N PRO A 94 -11.95 -11.61 5.50
CA PRO A 94 -10.58 -11.62 6.02
C PRO A 94 -9.81 -10.36 5.57
N ALA A 95 -10.26 -9.70 4.50
CA ALA A 95 -9.79 -8.37 4.09
C ALA A 95 -9.89 -7.32 5.21
N GLY A 96 -10.90 -7.41 6.10
CA GLY A 96 -11.01 -6.54 7.27
C GLY A 96 -9.82 -6.74 8.21
N SER A 97 -9.54 -7.99 8.58
CA SER A 97 -8.39 -8.35 9.41
C SER A 97 -7.05 -7.93 8.78
N PHE A 98 -6.86 -8.19 7.48
CA PHE A 98 -5.64 -7.77 6.78
C PHE A 98 -5.50 -6.25 6.66
N SER A 99 -6.61 -5.52 6.48
CA SER A 99 -6.58 -4.06 6.49
C SER A 99 -6.14 -3.51 7.86
N CYS A 100 -6.63 -4.10 8.95
CA CYS A 100 -6.22 -3.74 10.31
C CYS A 100 -4.73 -4.02 10.54
N ILE A 101 -4.23 -5.18 10.09
CA ILE A 101 -2.80 -5.52 10.16
C ILE A 101 -1.97 -4.51 9.34
N THR A 102 -2.43 -4.15 8.15
CA THR A 102 -1.75 -3.16 7.27
C THR A 102 -1.71 -1.78 7.92
N ILE A 103 -2.81 -1.35 8.53
CA ILE A 103 -2.90 -0.10 9.29
C ILE A 103 -1.90 -0.10 10.45
N LEU A 104 -1.91 -1.16 11.26
CA LEU A 104 -1.01 -1.29 12.40
C LEU A 104 0.46 -1.28 11.96
N MET A 105 0.80 -2.07 10.95
CA MET A 105 2.14 -2.15 10.39
C MET A 105 2.60 -0.80 9.85
N THR A 106 1.74 -0.11 9.09
CA THR A 106 2.06 1.21 8.54
C THR A 106 2.23 2.24 9.66
N ALA A 107 1.39 2.22 10.70
CA ALA A 107 1.53 3.11 11.84
C ALA A 107 2.86 2.90 12.58
N VAL A 108 3.27 1.64 12.79
CA VAL A 108 4.58 1.31 13.39
C VAL A 108 5.72 1.81 12.51
N LEU A 109 5.67 1.56 11.20
CA LEU A 109 6.70 2.03 10.27
C LEU A 109 6.80 3.57 10.23
N LEU A 110 5.67 4.27 10.25
CA LEU A 110 5.62 5.73 10.31
C LEU A 110 6.18 6.27 11.63
N LEU A 111 5.92 5.59 12.75
CA LEU A 111 6.48 5.95 14.05
C LEU A 111 8.01 5.77 14.05
N VAL A 112 8.52 4.67 13.50
CA VAL A 112 9.96 4.46 13.31
C VAL A 112 10.56 5.54 12.41
N LEU A 113 9.89 5.87 11.30
CA LEU A 113 10.32 6.95 10.41
C LEU A 113 10.37 8.30 11.14
N GLN A 114 9.41 8.57 12.03
CA GLN A 114 9.40 9.80 12.82
C GLN A 114 10.56 9.87 13.80
N LEU A 115 10.89 8.76 14.47
CA LEU A 115 12.05 8.68 15.36
C LEU A 115 13.37 8.87 14.61
N LEU A 116 13.46 8.37 13.38
CA LEU A 116 14.65 8.50 12.52
C LEU A 116 14.68 9.81 11.71
N SER A 117 13.61 10.61 11.74
CA SER A 117 13.44 11.75 10.85
C SER A 117 14.55 12.79 10.98
N SER A 118 14.99 13.09 12.20
CA SER A 118 16.06 14.04 12.48
C SER A 118 17.40 13.58 11.94
N ARG A 119 17.71 12.28 12.08
CA ARG A 119 18.92 11.65 11.54
C ARG A 119 18.91 11.63 10.01
N LEU A 120 17.77 11.25 9.42
CA LEU A 120 17.59 11.22 7.97
C LEU A 120 17.75 12.61 7.36
N ARG A 121 17.16 13.64 7.96
CA ARG A 121 17.31 15.03 7.51
C ARG A 121 18.72 15.58 7.72
N ALA A 122 19.40 15.19 8.80
CA ALA A 122 20.79 15.60 9.02
C ALA A 122 21.76 14.94 8.03
N MET A 123 21.50 13.70 7.62
CA MET A 123 22.28 13.01 6.58
C MET A 123 21.95 13.48 5.17
N ALA A 124 20.70 13.89 4.93
CA ALA A 124 20.26 14.38 3.65
C ALA A 124 20.66 15.85 3.49
N ASP A 125 21.89 16.06 3.04
CA ASP A 125 22.40 17.39 2.72
C ASP A 125 21.46 18.05 1.70
N ALA A 126 20.89 19.22 2.02
CA ALA A 126 19.81 19.84 1.25
C ALA A 126 20.23 20.10 -0.22
N ALA A 127 21.52 20.26 -0.47
CA ALA A 127 22.11 20.39 -1.80
C ALA A 127 22.05 19.08 -2.62
N CYS A 128 22.17 17.92 -1.98
CA CYS A 128 22.12 16.61 -2.61
C CYS A 128 20.67 16.26 -3.04
N LEU A 129 19.70 16.48 -2.15
CA LEU A 129 18.28 16.26 -2.46
C LEU A 129 17.79 17.12 -3.63
N ALA A 130 18.22 18.38 -3.70
CA ALA A 130 17.91 19.28 -4.80
C ALA A 130 18.60 18.90 -6.13
N SER A 131 19.64 18.06 -6.11
CA SER A 131 20.28 17.56 -7.34
C SER A 131 19.63 16.27 -7.84
N TYR A 132 19.14 15.40 -6.96
CA TYR A 132 18.64 14.07 -7.31
C TYR A 132 17.11 13.99 -7.45
N PHE A 133 16.33 14.81 -6.73
CA PHE A 133 14.88 14.80 -6.86
C PHE A 133 14.43 15.73 -8.00
N PRO A 134 13.78 15.20 -9.05
CA PRO A 134 13.26 16.03 -10.11
C PRO A 134 12.14 16.92 -9.59
N SER A 135 11.99 18.12 -10.16
CA SER A 135 11.17 19.21 -9.60
C SER A 135 9.69 18.88 -9.40
N TRP A 136 9.14 17.92 -10.15
CA TRP A 136 7.77 17.42 -10.02
C TRP A 136 7.55 16.48 -8.84
N LEU A 137 8.62 15.93 -8.27
CA LEU A 137 8.59 15.09 -7.07
C LEU A 137 8.90 15.89 -5.79
N ARG A 138 9.17 17.20 -5.93
CA ARG A 138 9.45 18.06 -4.78
C ARG A 138 8.15 18.56 -4.17
N PHE A 139 7.93 18.23 -2.91
CA PHE A 139 6.74 18.60 -2.13
C PHE A 139 6.83 20.03 -1.52
N ASP A 140 7.83 20.81 -1.93
CA ASP A 140 8.13 22.19 -1.47
C ASP A 140 7.23 23.28 -2.11
N ARG A 141 6.07 22.93 -2.68
CA ARG A 141 5.12 23.90 -3.29
C ARG A 141 3.85 24.06 -2.48
#